data_AF-A0A844QED5-F1
#
_entry.id   AF-A0A844QED5-F1
#
_cell.length_a   1.000
_cell.length_b   1.000
_cell.length_c   1.000
_cell.angle_alpha   90.00
_cell.angle_beta   90.00
_cell.angle_gamma   90.00
#
_symmetry.space_group_name_H-M   'P 1'
#
loop_
_entity.id
_entity.type
_entity.pdbx_description
1 polymer ?
#
loop_
_entity_poly.entity_id
_entity_poly.type
_entity_poly.pdbx_seq_one_letter_code
_entity_poly.pdbx_strand_id
1 'polypeptide(L)'
;MQAASEETLPENNAPRSAAGPALAPMAIVGLSCRFPGSRGPEAYFRSLIGGDDLFSPPPRERWPWCGNDRIAVPRVGGLDDVFDFDNGLFRLSPREAETLDPHQRLMLEEAWLAIENAGYAPEDFRRRSTGTFVAMYNQDFQFYARAGDWDEISRIYLAAGSAHSLVPNRISYVFDLRGPSEIVDTACSSALVAVHRAVEAIRNGECEQAIVGAASLLLEPTRLVMLQELGLLSPSGECAPFDRDSGGQVLGEGVAALVIKPLETALDDRDTIHALILANGVNHQGASSGGLTRPDASAQADLVRRTYRRHGIDPRQVGYVEAHGNGGGGDLSELLAFQAVFAEGVRVGSVKGNIGFLEAAGGMSQIIKIVMAIRHGVVPATRGHRGIVEDTELRPGACRILTENIAVRELSAMSGQAAFTAAVHAYGLGGCNAHIVLSEPPRPPAVDTAPGLLPILLSGEKAEDLREQAGRLLQWLDREASVSLADLAFTLAAGRTHRACRRALLVSSGDELATRLCDLARGAERLENAEDAGVGTDERVGAALKHWLAGETLDWGEVLTAGRRTAIDPTPLRRRYFPLPNLRAE
;
A
#
# COMPACT_ATOMS: atom_id res chain seq x y z
N MET A 1 -35.63 -62.10 -37.25
CA MET A 1 -36.68 -61.07 -37.04
C MET A 1 -36.43 -60.44 -35.69
N GLN A 2 -35.63 -59.38 -35.64
CA GLN A 2 -35.77 -58.29 -34.67
C GLN A 2 -34.81 -57.18 -35.07
N ALA A 3 -35.39 -55.99 -35.20
CA ALA A 3 -34.81 -54.79 -35.74
C ALA A 3 -34.11 -53.97 -34.65
N ALA A 4 -33.25 -53.08 -35.12
CA ALA A 4 -32.48 -52.09 -34.39
C ALA A 4 -33.34 -51.16 -33.51
N SER A 5 -32.73 -50.71 -32.40
CA SER A 5 -32.99 -49.41 -31.82
C SER A 5 -31.64 -48.81 -31.40
N GLU A 6 -31.21 -47.79 -32.15
CA GLU A 6 -30.12 -46.89 -31.79
C GLU A 6 -30.51 -46.10 -30.53
N GLU A 7 -29.74 -46.25 -29.45
CA GLU A 7 -29.76 -45.32 -28.32
C GLU A 7 -28.71 -44.24 -28.59
N THR A 8 -29.20 -43.05 -28.94
CA THR A 8 -28.43 -41.82 -29.08
C THR A 8 -27.97 -41.34 -27.70
N LEU A 9 -26.66 -41.27 -27.50
CA LEU A 9 -26.05 -40.59 -26.36
C LEU A 9 -26.41 -39.10 -26.39
N PRO A 10 -26.75 -38.46 -25.26
CA PRO A 10 -27.11 -37.05 -25.24
C PRO A 10 -25.91 -36.19 -25.62
N GLU A 11 -26.12 -35.31 -26.59
CA GLU A 11 -25.16 -34.32 -27.05
C GLU A 11 -24.64 -33.46 -25.88
N ASN A 12 -23.32 -33.29 -25.92
CA ASN A 12 -22.51 -32.44 -25.06
C ASN A 12 -23.05 -31.00 -25.05
N ASN A 13 -23.81 -30.64 -24.03
CA ASN A 13 -24.17 -29.26 -23.73
C ASN A 13 -22.90 -28.53 -23.27
N ALA A 14 -22.14 -28.03 -24.24
CA ALA A 14 -21.12 -27.02 -23.99
C ALA A 14 -21.76 -25.88 -23.17
N PRO A 15 -21.15 -25.44 -22.05
CA PRO A 15 -21.70 -24.32 -21.31
C PRO A 15 -21.66 -23.09 -22.24
N ARG A 16 -22.84 -22.64 -22.65
CA ARG A 16 -23.05 -21.33 -23.26
C ARG A 16 -22.36 -20.30 -22.38
N SER A 17 -21.36 -19.62 -22.96
CA SER A 17 -20.71 -18.43 -22.42
C SER A 17 -21.75 -17.32 -22.21
N ALA A 18 -22.47 -17.37 -21.10
CA ALA A 18 -23.10 -16.19 -20.53
C ALA A 18 -22.01 -15.44 -19.78
N ALA A 19 -21.32 -14.52 -20.46
CA ALA A 19 -20.57 -13.49 -19.77
C ALA A 19 -21.60 -12.69 -18.97
N GLY A 20 -21.64 -12.90 -17.66
CA GLY A 20 -22.37 -12.00 -16.76
C GLY A 20 -21.83 -10.58 -16.88
N PRO A 21 -22.55 -9.57 -16.36
CA PRO A 21 -22.03 -8.21 -16.32
C PRO A 21 -20.64 -8.19 -15.66
N ALA A 22 -19.70 -7.46 -16.27
CA ALA A 22 -18.35 -7.30 -15.71
C ALA A 22 -18.47 -6.73 -14.28
N LEU A 23 -17.70 -7.29 -13.35
CA LEU A 23 -17.71 -6.85 -11.96
C LEU A 23 -17.18 -5.42 -11.87
N ALA A 24 -17.84 -4.58 -11.08
CA ALA A 24 -17.41 -3.21 -10.88
C ALA A 24 -15.97 -3.14 -10.32
N PRO A 25 -15.12 -2.24 -10.84
CA PRO A 25 -13.78 -2.01 -10.29
C PRO A 25 -13.80 -1.44 -8.88
N MET A 26 -12.71 -1.67 -8.15
CA MET A 26 -12.44 -0.99 -6.87
C MET A 26 -11.39 0.09 -7.08
N ALA A 27 -11.49 1.18 -6.32
CA ALA A 27 -10.56 2.28 -6.31
C ALA A 27 -9.60 2.18 -5.11
N ILE A 28 -8.30 2.34 -5.36
CA ILE A 28 -7.32 2.65 -4.32
C ILE A 28 -7.32 4.17 -4.16
N VAL A 29 -7.81 4.66 -3.02
CA VAL A 29 -7.99 6.10 -2.77
C VAL A 29 -7.00 6.67 -1.76
N GLY A 30 -6.25 5.80 -1.06
CA GLY A 30 -5.18 6.22 -0.17
C GLY A 30 -4.13 5.13 -0.01
N LEU A 31 -2.89 5.53 0.24
CA LEU A 31 -1.77 4.62 0.45
C LEU A 31 -0.70 5.22 1.37
N SER A 32 0.00 4.34 2.07
CA SER A 32 1.17 4.65 2.90
C SER A 32 2.15 3.48 2.87
N CYS A 33 3.43 3.76 3.09
CA CYS A 33 4.42 2.71 3.26
C CYS A 33 5.67 3.17 4.01
N ARG A 34 6.35 2.17 4.58
CA ARG A 34 7.76 2.20 4.98
C ARG A 34 8.42 0.97 4.42
N PHE A 35 9.40 1.19 3.56
CA PHE A 35 10.24 0.17 2.96
C PHE A 35 11.72 0.53 3.21
N PRO A 36 12.66 -0.39 2.96
CA PRO A 36 14.08 -0.14 3.22
C PRO A 36 14.55 1.18 2.59
N GLY A 37 15.22 2.02 3.37
CA GLY A 37 15.69 3.35 2.97
C GLY A 37 14.60 4.36 2.55
N SER A 38 13.31 4.06 2.74
CA SER A 38 12.22 4.85 2.17
C SER A 38 11.01 4.98 3.11
N ARG A 39 10.71 6.20 3.53
CA ARG A 39 9.48 6.55 4.24
C ARG A 39 8.49 7.25 3.30
N GLY A 40 7.38 6.59 3.03
CA GLY A 40 6.30 7.05 2.18
C GLY A 40 6.46 6.70 0.70
N PRO A 41 5.36 6.72 -0.08
CA PRO A 41 5.34 6.28 -1.47
C PRO A 41 6.29 7.07 -2.40
N GLU A 42 6.44 8.37 -2.19
CA GLU A 42 7.32 9.22 -3.02
C GLU A 42 8.81 8.91 -2.83
N ALA A 43 9.26 8.73 -1.58
CA ALA A 43 10.64 8.37 -1.30
C ALA A 43 10.97 7.00 -1.88
N TYR A 44 10.06 6.04 -1.68
CA TYR A 44 10.17 4.69 -2.25
C TYR A 44 10.30 4.73 -3.77
N PHE A 45 9.38 5.43 -4.45
CA PHE A 45 9.39 5.46 -5.91
C PHE A 45 10.63 6.15 -6.48
N ARG A 46 11.11 7.22 -5.82
CA ARG A 46 12.37 7.89 -6.19
C ARG A 46 13.54 6.92 -6.19
N SER A 47 13.67 6.09 -5.14
CA SER A 47 14.74 5.10 -5.07
C SER A 47 14.61 4.00 -6.13
N LEU A 48 13.39 3.59 -6.47
CA LEU A 48 13.18 2.63 -7.56
C LEU A 48 13.61 3.19 -8.91
N ILE A 49 13.25 4.44 -9.20
CA ILE A 49 13.65 5.12 -10.45
C ILE A 49 15.16 5.29 -10.54
N GLY A 50 15.82 5.57 -9.41
CA GLY A 50 17.29 5.62 -9.31
C GLY A 50 17.97 4.26 -9.50
N GLY A 51 17.23 3.16 -9.38
CA GLY A 51 17.80 1.81 -9.40
C GLY A 51 18.61 1.48 -8.13
N ASP A 52 18.26 2.14 -7.02
CA ASP A 52 19.00 2.09 -5.76
C ASP A 52 19.07 0.66 -5.20
N ASP A 53 20.21 0.36 -4.58
CA ASP A 53 20.44 -0.82 -3.75
C ASP A 53 20.08 -0.46 -2.31
N LEU A 54 18.94 -0.95 -1.81
CA LEU A 54 18.42 -0.61 -0.49
C LEU A 54 18.69 -1.72 0.54
N PHE A 55 19.68 -2.57 0.26
CA PHE A 55 20.17 -3.57 1.20
C PHE A 55 21.18 -2.97 2.18
N SER A 56 21.14 -3.43 3.42
CA SER A 56 22.07 -3.07 4.49
C SER A 56 22.58 -4.33 5.19
N PRO A 57 23.70 -4.27 5.94
CA PRO A 57 24.11 -5.37 6.81
C PRO A 57 22.98 -5.72 7.80
N PRO A 58 22.88 -6.99 8.25
CA PRO A 58 21.88 -7.35 9.24
C PRO A 58 22.01 -6.51 10.53
N PRO A 59 20.89 -6.02 11.12
CA PRO A 59 20.89 -5.08 12.24
C PRO A 59 21.29 -5.79 13.54
N ARG A 60 22.60 -5.90 13.80
CA ARG A 60 23.16 -6.65 14.95
C ARG A 60 22.68 -6.11 16.29
N GLU A 61 22.40 -4.82 16.37
CA GLU A 61 21.81 -4.15 17.52
C GLU A 61 20.42 -4.70 17.90
N ARG A 62 19.71 -5.36 16.98
CA ARG A 62 18.43 -6.03 17.28
C ARG A 62 18.60 -7.45 17.78
N TRP A 63 19.75 -8.09 17.53
CA TRP A 63 19.95 -9.52 17.76
C TRP A 63 21.12 -9.85 18.72
N PRO A 64 21.27 -9.20 19.89
CA PRO A 64 22.46 -9.36 20.74
C PRO A 64 22.70 -10.77 21.30
N TRP A 65 21.72 -11.67 21.36
CA TRP A 65 21.90 -13.08 21.78
C TRP A 65 22.22 -14.03 20.60
N CYS A 66 22.35 -13.52 19.38
CA CYS A 66 22.79 -14.33 18.27
C CYS A 66 24.32 -14.52 18.34
N GLY A 67 24.76 -15.76 18.50
CA GLY A 67 26.18 -16.11 18.29
C GLY A 67 26.55 -15.75 16.86
N ASN A 68 27.51 -14.83 16.70
CA ASN A 68 27.86 -14.18 15.43
C ASN A 68 28.14 -15.13 14.25
N ASP A 69 28.35 -16.43 14.52
CA ASP A 69 28.72 -17.46 13.53
C ASP A 69 27.52 -18.15 12.84
N ARG A 70 26.27 -17.96 13.32
CA ARG A 70 25.09 -18.65 12.76
C ARG A 70 24.40 -17.90 11.63
N ILE A 71 24.56 -16.58 11.58
CA ILE A 71 23.98 -15.73 10.54
C ILE A 71 25.08 -15.45 9.52
N ALA A 72 25.10 -16.22 8.43
CA ALA A 72 26.11 -16.08 7.37
C ALA A 72 25.64 -15.17 6.22
N VAL A 73 24.40 -14.69 6.27
CA VAL A 73 23.90 -13.76 5.24
C VAL A 73 24.55 -12.37 5.40
N PRO A 74 25.06 -11.77 4.31
CA PRO A 74 25.79 -10.52 4.41
C PRO A 74 24.89 -9.29 4.42
N ARG A 75 23.62 -9.41 3.99
CA ARG A 75 22.69 -8.29 3.76
C ARG A 75 21.23 -8.65 3.99
N VAL A 76 20.42 -7.64 4.33
CA VAL A 76 18.95 -7.64 4.42
C VAL A 76 18.40 -6.30 3.94
N GLY A 77 17.11 -6.21 3.62
CA GLY A 77 16.40 -4.93 3.46
C GLY A 77 15.81 -4.49 4.80
N GLY A 78 16.55 -3.76 5.64
CA GLY A 78 16.06 -3.33 6.95
C GLY A 78 15.30 -1.99 6.92
N LEU A 79 14.31 -1.83 7.81
CA LEU A 79 13.78 -0.51 8.19
C LEU A 79 14.66 0.10 9.27
N ASP A 80 14.80 1.42 9.35
CA ASP A 80 15.65 2.06 10.38
C ASP A 80 14.90 2.30 11.71
N ASP A 81 13.59 2.56 11.65
CA ASP A 81 12.78 3.10 12.75
C ASP A 81 11.69 2.16 13.26
N VAL A 82 12.00 0.86 13.32
CA VAL A 82 11.04 -0.17 13.73
C VAL A 82 10.45 0.07 15.13
N PHE A 83 11.21 0.72 16.01
CA PHE A 83 10.83 0.95 17.40
C PHE A 83 10.26 2.34 17.68
N ASP A 84 10.23 3.22 16.68
CA ASP A 84 9.68 4.57 16.82
C ASP A 84 8.16 4.55 16.67
N PHE A 85 7.45 5.15 17.62
CA PHE A 85 5.99 5.17 17.62
C PHE A 85 5.40 6.39 18.33
N ASP A 86 4.37 7.01 17.73
CA ASP A 86 3.58 8.07 18.35
C ASP A 86 2.44 7.49 19.20
N ASN A 87 2.77 7.05 20.41
CA ASN A 87 1.77 6.53 21.35
C ASN A 87 0.73 7.59 21.77
N GLY A 88 1.11 8.88 21.73
CA GLY A 88 0.26 9.99 22.14
C GLY A 88 -0.91 10.20 21.19
N LEU A 89 -0.63 10.15 19.88
CA LEU A 89 -1.64 10.23 18.82
C LEU A 89 -2.75 9.20 19.01
N PHE A 90 -2.38 7.96 19.34
CA PHE A 90 -3.31 6.84 19.51
C PHE A 90 -3.84 6.67 20.94
N ARG A 91 -3.55 7.64 21.84
CA ARG A 91 -4.00 7.64 23.24
C ARG A 91 -3.58 6.41 24.03
N LEU A 92 -2.41 5.86 23.71
CA LEU A 92 -1.83 4.72 24.41
C LEU A 92 -0.86 5.22 25.47
N SER A 93 -0.91 4.66 26.67
CA SER A 93 0.07 4.99 27.69
C SER A 93 1.47 4.54 27.25
N PRO A 94 2.57 5.20 27.67
CA PRO A 94 3.92 4.75 27.36
C PRO A 94 4.16 3.29 27.77
N ARG A 95 3.62 2.88 28.93
CA ARG A 95 3.73 1.51 29.44
C ARG A 95 2.99 0.49 28.57
N GLU A 96 1.82 0.84 28.04
CA GLU A 96 1.13 -0.03 27.09
C GLU A 96 1.91 -0.12 25.78
N ALA A 97 2.34 1.02 25.21
CA ALA A 97 3.08 1.09 23.95
C ALA A 97 4.36 0.25 23.96
N GLU A 98 5.06 0.22 25.09
CA GLU A 98 6.22 -0.61 25.37
C GLU A 98 5.98 -2.13 25.23
N THR A 99 4.75 -2.58 25.46
CA THR A 99 4.35 -4.00 25.41
C THR A 99 3.77 -4.41 24.06
N LEU A 100 3.61 -3.46 23.14
CA LEU A 100 3.08 -3.72 21.82
C LEU A 100 4.15 -4.26 20.89
N ASP A 101 3.78 -5.31 20.17
CA ASP A 101 4.49 -5.77 18.98
C ASP A 101 4.73 -4.56 18.04
N PRO A 102 5.98 -4.30 17.61
CA PRO A 102 6.28 -3.28 16.61
C PRO A 102 5.36 -3.30 15.38
N HIS A 103 4.87 -4.48 14.95
CA HIS A 103 3.89 -4.57 13.86
C HIS A 103 2.60 -3.82 14.17
N GLN A 104 2.06 -3.94 15.41
CA GLN A 104 0.85 -3.21 15.81
C GLN A 104 1.07 -1.70 15.80
N ARG A 105 2.25 -1.26 16.29
CA ARG A 105 2.63 0.15 16.35
C ARG A 105 2.73 0.78 14.97
N LEU A 106 3.54 0.16 14.10
CA LEU A 106 3.75 0.67 12.75
C LEU A 106 2.47 0.59 11.91
N MET A 107 1.67 -0.47 12.05
CA MET A 107 0.40 -0.57 11.33
C MET A 107 -0.62 0.50 11.74
N LEU A 108 -0.65 0.92 13.01
CA LEU A 108 -1.49 2.05 13.44
C LEU A 108 -1.08 3.35 12.74
N GLU A 109 0.23 3.63 12.68
CA GLU A 109 0.76 4.78 11.96
C GLU A 109 0.49 4.70 10.46
N GLU A 110 0.77 3.57 9.81
CA GLU A 110 0.55 3.44 8.37
C GLU A 110 -0.95 3.50 8.01
N ALA A 111 -1.84 2.93 8.83
CA ALA A 111 -3.29 3.10 8.63
C ALA A 111 -3.72 4.57 8.76
N TRP A 112 -3.23 5.30 9.77
CA TRP A 112 -3.46 6.74 9.90
C TRP A 112 -3.00 7.50 8.65
N LEU A 113 -1.76 7.24 8.21
CA LEU A 113 -1.15 7.92 7.08
C LEU A 113 -1.88 7.62 5.76
N ALA A 114 -2.37 6.39 5.57
CA ALA A 114 -3.16 6.02 4.38
C ALA A 114 -4.52 6.73 4.36
N ILE A 115 -5.15 6.92 5.52
CA ILE A 115 -6.40 7.70 5.64
C ILE A 115 -6.16 9.17 5.31
N GLU A 116 -5.11 9.78 5.89
CA GLU A 116 -4.78 11.18 5.59
C GLU A 116 -4.35 11.40 4.14
N ASN A 117 -3.69 10.40 3.54
CA ASN A 117 -3.34 10.38 2.12
C ASN A 117 -4.58 10.31 1.23
N ALA A 118 -5.62 9.58 1.64
CA ALA A 118 -6.94 9.63 1.00
C ALA A 118 -7.67 10.98 1.17
N GLY A 119 -7.06 11.92 1.89
CA GLY A 119 -7.61 13.24 2.12
C GLY A 119 -8.77 13.22 3.12
N TYR A 120 -8.81 12.28 4.05
CA TYR A 120 -9.82 12.18 5.10
C TYR A 120 -9.25 12.45 6.49
N ALA A 121 -10.11 12.93 7.39
CA ALA A 121 -9.83 12.84 8.81
C ALA A 121 -10.14 11.41 9.28
N PRO A 122 -9.34 10.80 10.18
CA PRO A 122 -9.63 9.46 10.68
C PRO A 122 -10.99 9.31 11.35
N GLU A 123 -11.57 10.39 11.89
CA GLU A 123 -12.92 10.39 12.43
C GLU A 123 -14.01 10.15 11.36
N ASP A 124 -13.75 10.51 10.10
CA ASP A 124 -14.72 10.34 9.01
C ASP A 124 -14.94 8.87 8.64
N PHE A 125 -13.92 8.03 8.85
CA PHE A 125 -13.98 6.59 8.56
C PHE A 125 -14.96 5.83 9.45
N ARG A 126 -15.31 6.40 10.62
CA ARG A 126 -16.32 5.85 11.55
C ARG A 126 -17.74 5.91 11.00
N ARG A 127 -17.98 6.79 10.02
CA ARG A 127 -19.32 7.02 9.45
C ARG A 127 -19.78 5.88 8.55
N ARG A 128 -18.86 5.01 8.12
CA ARG A 128 -19.14 3.86 7.24
C ARG A 128 -18.69 2.56 7.89
N SER A 129 -19.32 1.47 7.46
CA SER A 129 -18.80 0.13 7.75
C SER A 129 -17.46 -0.06 7.04
N THR A 130 -16.36 0.15 7.78
CA THR A 130 -15.00 0.00 7.27
C THR A 130 -14.41 -1.32 7.74
N GLY A 131 -14.05 -2.20 6.81
CA GLY A 131 -13.30 -3.44 7.09
C GLY A 131 -11.81 -3.16 7.29
N THR A 132 -11.12 -4.02 8.04
CA THR A 132 -9.69 -3.97 8.32
C THR A 132 -9.07 -5.34 8.07
N PHE A 133 -8.23 -5.46 7.03
CA PHE A 133 -7.62 -6.74 6.65
C PHE A 133 -6.10 -6.56 6.68
N VAL A 134 -5.42 -7.21 7.63
CA VAL A 134 -3.97 -7.02 7.81
C VAL A 134 -3.22 -8.31 7.54
N ALA A 135 -2.26 -8.24 6.61
CA ALA A 135 -1.35 -9.33 6.28
C ALA A 135 -0.13 -9.34 7.19
N MET A 136 0.07 -10.43 7.93
CA MET A 136 1.23 -10.64 8.80
C MET A 136 1.30 -12.11 9.20
N TYR A 137 2.50 -12.71 9.19
CA TYR A 137 2.68 -14.11 9.60
C TYR A 137 3.83 -14.35 10.57
N ASN A 138 4.81 -13.46 10.63
CA ASN A 138 6.00 -13.59 11.46
C ASN A 138 5.66 -13.33 12.95
N GLN A 139 6.05 -14.26 13.81
CA GLN A 139 5.73 -14.24 15.25
C GLN A 139 6.91 -13.77 16.10
N ASP A 140 7.88 -13.09 15.51
CA ASP A 140 9.18 -12.79 16.13
C ASP A 140 9.03 -12.08 17.49
N PHE A 141 8.04 -11.20 17.65
CA PHE A 141 7.78 -10.51 18.91
C PHE A 141 7.37 -11.45 20.05
N GLN A 142 6.73 -12.59 19.75
CA GLN A 142 6.31 -13.58 20.76
C GLN A 142 7.51 -14.14 21.55
N PHE A 143 8.68 -14.23 20.93
CA PHE A 143 9.91 -14.61 21.60
C PHE A 143 10.23 -13.64 22.74
N TYR A 144 10.19 -12.34 22.44
CA TYR A 144 10.46 -11.27 23.40
C TYR A 144 9.38 -11.11 24.45
N ALA A 145 8.11 -11.23 24.05
CA ALA A 145 6.99 -11.15 24.97
C ALA A 145 7.10 -12.22 26.08
N ARG A 146 7.59 -13.43 25.74
CA ARG A 146 7.77 -14.54 26.68
C ARG A 146 9.07 -14.47 27.49
N ALA A 147 10.15 -14.00 26.87
CA ALA A 147 11.47 -13.96 27.49
C ALA A 147 11.75 -12.67 28.29
N GLY A 148 10.98 -11.60 28.06
CA GLY A 148 11.19 -10.30 28.68
C GLY A 148 10.92 -10.28 30.18
N ASP A 149 11.72 -9.50 30.91
CA ASP A 149 11.47 -9.19 32.32
C ASP A 149 10.49 -8.03 32.44
N TRP A 150 9.20 -8.38 32.51
CA TRP A 150 8.11 -7.42 32.56
C TRP A 150 7.63 -7.16 33.98
N ASP A 151 7.47 -5.89 34.34
CA ASP A 151 6.80 -5.49 35.58
C ASP A 151 5.32 -5.91 35.59
N GLU A 152 4.71 -5.96 36.77
CA GLU A 152 3.35 -6.46 36.98
C GLU A 152 2.31 -5.75 36.09
N ILE A 153 2.42 -4.43 35.90
CA ILE A 153 1.47 -3.67 35.10
C ILE A 153 1.68 -3.97 33.61
N SER A 154 2.94 -4.02 33.15
CA SER A 154 3.26 -4.36 31.76
C SER A 154 2.76 -5.76 31.37
N ARG A 155 2.80 -6.73 32.30
CA ARG A 155 2.26 -8.08 32.08
C ARG A 155 0.78 -8.11 31.75
N ILE A 156 -0.01 -7.16 32.25
CA ILE A 156 -1.45 -7.06 31.96
C ILE A 156 -1.67 -6.73 30.46
N TYR A 157 -0.83 -5.88 29.88
CA TYR A 157 -0.97 -5.45 28.49
C TYR A 157 -0.42 -6.46 27.47
N LEU A 158 0.53 -7.33 27.85
CA LEU A 158 1.20 -8.27 26.93
C LEU A 158 0.27 -9.21 26.17
N ALA A 159 -0.83 -9.64 26.79
CA ALA A 159 -1.80 -10.52 26.15
C ALA A 159 -2.40 -9.87 24.89
N ALA A 160 -2.76 -8.57 24.98
CA ALA A 160 -3.25 -7.81 23.84
C ALA A 160 -2.12 -7.23 22.97
N GLY A 161 -0.95 -6.98 23.56
CA GLY A 161 0.19 -6.38 22.88
C GLY A 161 0.92 -7.31 21.93
N SER A 162 0.85 -8.63 22.14
CA SER A 162 1.60 -9.60 21.33
C SER A 162 0.75 -10.44 20.37
N ALA A 163 -0.57 -10.50 20.58
CA ALA A 163 -1.46 -11.33 19.75
C ALA A 163 -1.64 -10.76 18.33
N HIS A 164 -1.47 -11.58 17.30
CA HIS A 164 -1.59 -11.15 15.89
C HIS A 164 -3.00 -10.65 15.53
N SER A 165 -4.03 -11.27 16.09
CA SER A 165 -5.41 -10.82 15.89
C SER A 165 -5.63 -9.39 16.38
N LEU A 166 -4.78 -8.89 17.29
CA LEU A 166 -4.87 -7.54 17.80
C LEU A 166 -4.27 -6.50 16.84
N VAL A 167 -3.54 -6.89 15.80
CA VAL A 167 -3.04 -5.96 14.78
C VAL A 167 -4.19 -5.28 14.02
N PRO A 168 -5.09 -6.00 13.34
CA PRO A 168 -6.27 -5.38 12.72
C PRO A 168 -7.27 -4.86 13.78
N ASN A 169 -7.49 -5.60 14.88
CA ASN A 169 -8.49 -5.19 15.88
C ASN A 169 -8.12 -3.88 16.58
N ARG A 170 -6.83 -3.60 16.79
CA ARG A 170 -6.40 -2.33 17.41
C ARG A 170 -6.61 -1.15 16.46
N ILE A 171 -6.37 -1.33 15.16
CA ILE A 171 -6.74 -0.35 14.13
C ILE A 171 -8.24 -0.09 14.18
N SER A 172 -9.06 -1.15 14.12
CA SER A 172 -10.52 -1.01 14.19
C SER A 172 -10.98 -0.35 15.49
N TYR A 173 -10.37 -0.67 16.62
CA TYR A 173 -10.70 -0.06 17.91
C TYR A 173 -10.35 1.43 17.96
N VAL A 174 -9.11 1.78 17.62
CA VAL A 174 -8.60 3.17 17.70
C VAL A 174 -9.35 4.09 16.74
N PHE A 175 -9.64 3.61 15.54
CA PHE A 175 -10.39 4.35 14.55
C PHE A 175 -11.91 4.15 14.63
N ASP A 176 -12.42 3.34 15.57
CA ASP A 176 -13.84 2.98 15.74
C ASP A 176 -14.52 2.49 14.44
N LEU A 177 -13.84 1.55 13.78
CA LEU A 177 -14.29 0.90 12.54
C LEU A 177 -15.18 -0.30 12.88
N ARG A 178 -16.29 -0.45 12.15
CA ARG A 178 -17.35 -1.44 12.47
C ARG A 178 -17.54 -2.55 11.42
N GLY A 179 -16.65 -2.64 10.43
CA GLY A 179 -16.63 -3.76 9.47
C GLY A 179 -15.83 -4.96 9.98
N PRO A 180 -15.60 -5.98 9.12
CA PRO A 180 -14.75 -7.13 9.44
C PRO A 180 -13.34 -6.69 9.88
N SER A 181 -12.73 -7.37 10.84
CA SER A 181 -11.38 -7.09 11.30
C SER A 181 -10.58 -8.39 11.38
N GLU A 182 -9.73 -8.63 10.38
CA GLU A 182 -9.16 -9.94 10.11
C GLU A 182 -7.64 -9.88 9.90
N ILE A 183 -6.95 -10.84 10.50
CA ILE A 183 -5.56 -11.14 10.17
C ILE A 183 -5.54 -12.13 8.99
N VAL A 184 -4.64 -11.90 8.03
CA VAL A 184 -4.47 -12.75 6.85
C VAL A 184 -3.06 -13.30 6.85
N ASP A 185 -2.95 -14.63 6.92
CA ASP A 185 -1.69 -15.36 6.82
C ASP A 185 -1.80 -16.43 5.74
N THR A 186 -1.17 -16.14 4.60
CA THR A 186 -0.92 -17.09 3.52
C THR A 186 0.56 -17.06 3.13
N ALA A 187 1.44 -16.86 4.11
CA ALA A 187 2.86 -16.61 3.92
C ALA A 187 3.13 -15.42 2.97
N CYS A 188 3.90 -15.63 1.91
CA CYS A 188 4.38 -14.57 1.02
C CYS A 188 3.30 -13.95 0.11
N SER A 189 2.11 -14.57 0.02
CA SER A 189 0.97 -14.01 -0.72
C SER A 189 0.02 -13.20 0.15
N SER A 190 0.29 -13.09 1.45
CA SER A 190 -0.65 -12.53 2.44
C SER A 190 -1.20 -11.16 2.06
N ALA A 191 -0.36 -10.20 1.64
CA ALA A 191 -0.82 -8.86 1.24
C ALA A 191 -1.84 -8.90 0.09
N LEU A 192 -1.58 -9.68 -0.97
CA LEU A 192 -2.51 -9.76 -2.09
C LEU A 192 -3.79 -10.54 -1.72
N VAL A 193 -3.68 -11.54 -0.85
CA VAL A 193 -4.85 -12.22 -0.29
C VAL A 193 -5.67 -11.27 0.59
N ALA A 194 -5.03 -10.40 1.38
CA ALA A 194 -5.73 -9.38 2.19
C ALA A 194 -6.47 -8.38 1.31
N VAL A 195 -5.88 -7.93 0.19
CA VAL A 195 -6.59 -7.12 -0.81
C VAL A 195 -7.75 -7.90 -1.43
N HIS A 196 -7.55 -9.17 -1.80
CA HIS A 196 -8.63 -10.02 -2.31
C HIS A 196 -9.79 -10.12 -1.30
N ARG A 197 -9.50 -10.41 -0.02
CA ARG A 197 -10.51 -10.49 1.06
C ARG A 197 -11.26 -9.18 1.24
N ALA A 198 -10.56 -8.04 1.23
CA ALA A 198 -11.16 -6.73 1.31
C ALA A 198 -12.10 -6.43 0.14
N VAL A 199 -11.67 -6.72 -1.10
CA VAL A 199 -12.49 -6.50 -2.29
C VAL A 199 -13.74 -7.39 -2.27
N GLU A 200 -13.61 -8.65 -1.87
CA GLU A 200 -14.77 -9.55 -1.82
C GLU A 200 -15.72 -9.20 -0.66
N ALA A 201 -15.21 -8.76 0.50
CA ALA A 201 -16.04 -8.28 1.60
C ALA A 201 -16.86 -7.04 1.20
N ILE A 202 -16.25 -6.09 0.48
CA ILE A 202 -16.95 -4.92 -0.08
C ILE A 202 -18.02 -5.36 -1.09
N ARG A 203 -17.69 -6.26 -2.02
CA ARG A 203 -18.63 -6.78 -3.02
C ARG A 203 -19.82 -7.52 -2.40
N ASN A 204 -19.59 -8.22 -1.30
CA ASN A 204 -20.62 -8.98 -0.60
C ASN A 204 -21.44 -8.11 0.37
N GLY A 205 -21.12 -6.82 0.51
CA GLY A 205 -21.80 -5.90 1.43
C GLY A 205 -21.48 -6.14 2.91
N GLU A 206 -20.39 -6.85 3.22
CA GLU A 206 -19.91 -7.03 4.60
C GLU A 206 -19.30 -5.73 5.15
N CYS A 207 -18.76 -4.89 4.26
CA CYS A 207 -18.33 -3.53 4.53
C CYS A 207 -18.55 -2.64 3.29
N GLU A 208 -18.52 -1.33 3.49
CA GLU A 208 -18.66 -0.33 2.41
C GLU A 208 -17.29 0.08 1.84
N GLN A 209 -16.25 -0.03 2.65
CA GLN A 209 -14.86 0.29 2.31
C GLN A 209 -13.91 -0.53 3.19
N ALA A 210 -12.62 -0.51 2.87
CA ALA A 210 -11.64 -1.27 3.64
C ALA A 210 -10.30 -0.55 3.78
N ILE A 211 -9.67 -0.74 4.94
CA ILE A 211 -8.24 -0.53 5.14
C ILE A 211 -7.57 -1.89 4.99
N VAL A 212 -6.61 -1.98 4.07
CA VAL A 212 -5.78 -3.17 3.90
C VAL A 212 -4.38 -2.84 4.36
N GLY A 213 -3.86 -3.62 5.30
CA GLY A 213 -2.52 -3.46 5.84
C GLY A 213 -1.62 -4.64 5.52
N ALA A 214 -0.32 -4.44 5.54
CA ALA A 214 0.63 -5.54 5.58
C ALA A 214 1.90 -5.13 6.32
N ALA A 215 2.44 -6.04 7.13
CA ALA A 215 3.68 -5.82 7.86
C ALA A 215 4.54 -7.08 7.87
N SER A 216 5.84 -6.91 7.64
CA SER A 216 6.87 -7.90 7.96
C SER A 216 8.09 -7.20 8.55
N LEU A 217 8.61 -7.76 9.65
CA LEU A 217 9.78 -7.27 10.37
C LEU A 217 10.70 -8.44 10.69
N LEU A 218 11.99 -8.18 10.80
CA LEU A 218 13.03 -9.12 11.18
C LEU A 218 13.44 -8.79 12.63
N LEU A 219 12.56 -9.09 13.59
CA LEU A 219 12.83 -8.72 14.98
C LEU A 219 13.83 -9.69 15.61
N GLU A 220 13.91 -10.94 15.16
CA GLU A 220 14.87 -11.93 15.66
C GLU A 220 15.41 -12.81 14.52
N PRO A 221 16.61 -13.41 14.64
CA PRO A 221 17.32 -14.00 13.51
C PRO A 221 17.01 -15.48 13.22
N THR A 222 16.24 -16.18 14.04
CA THR A 222 16.03 -17.64 13.93
C THR A 222 15.47 -18.02 12.57
N ARG A 223 14.51 -17.25 12.04
CA ARG A 223 13.94 -17.46 10.70
C ARG A 223 14.98 -17.30 9.59
N LEU A 224 15.90 -16.33 9.72
CA LEU A 224 16.99 -16.12 8.78
C LEU A 224 17.93 -17.34 8.75
N VAL A 225 18.25 -17.91 9.92
CA VAL A 225 19.04 -19.15 10.06
C VAL A 225 18.32 -20.33 9.40
N MET A 226 17.02 -20.52 9.66
CA MET A 226 16.25 -21.62 9.07
C MET A 226 16.20 -21.53 7.54
N LEU A 227 15.98 -20.34 6.98
CA LEU A 227 15.93 -20.15 5.53
C LEU A 227 17.31 -20.32 4.87
N GLN A 228 18.39 -19.99 5.58
CA GLN A 228 19.75 -20.27 5.16
C GLN A 228 20.02 -21.79 5.11
N GLU A 229 19.61 -22.53 6.14
CA GLU A 229 19.74 -24.00 6.19
C GLU A 229 18.90 -24.70 5.10
N LEU A 230 17.77 -24.11 4.70
CA LEU A 230 16.96 -24.56 3.56
C LEU A 230 17.55 -24.17 2.19
N GLY A 231 18.67 -23.42 2.15
CA GLY A 231 19.31 -23.00 0.91
C GLY A 231 18.50 -21.99 0.09
N LEU A 232 17.57 -21.26 0.73
CA LEU A 232 16.70 -20.29 0.05
C LEU A 232 17.32 -18.89 -0.05
N LEU A 233 18.28 -18.58 0.82
CA LEU A 233 18.89 -17.25 0.89
C LEU A 233 20.12 -17.14 0.00
N SER A 234 20.27 -15.98 -0.63
CA SER A 234 21.40 -15.65 -1.50
C SER A 234 22.72 -15.57 -0.71
N PRO A 235 23.74 -16.38 -1.04
CA PRO A 235 25.04 -16.32 -0.36
C PRO A 235 25.79 -15.00 -0.58
N SER A 236 25.57 -14.33 -1.72
CA SER A 236 26.14 -13.01 -2.02
C SER A 236 25.35 -11.87 -1.36
N GLY A 237 24.17 -12.16 -0.82
CA GLY A 237 23.21 -11.16 -0.37
C GLY A 237 22.69 -10.26 -1.49
N GLU A 238 22.70 -10.73 -2.74
CA GLU A 238 22.00 -10.08 -3.86
C GLU A 238 20.73 -10.85 -4.20
N CYS A 239 19.63 -10.13 -4.40
CA CYS A 239 18.44 -10.66 -5.03
C CYS A 239 18.44 -10.17 -6.48
N ALA A 240 18.50 -11.09 -7.45
CA ALA A 240 18.52 -10.76 -8.88
C ALA A 240 17.36 -11.47 -9.60
N PRO A 241 16.14 -10.92 -9.55
CA PRO A 241 14.96 -11.57 -10.12
C PRO A 241 15.16 -11.96 -11.60
N PHE A 242 14.86 -13.21 -11.91
CA PHE A 242 14.94 -13.83 -13.23
C PHE A 242 16.36 -13.91 -13.83
N ASP A 243 17.40 -13.53 -13.08
CA ASP A 243 18.77 -13.65 -13.54
C ASP A 243 19.23 -15.11 -13.51
N ARG A 244 19.90 -15.56 -14.57
CA ARG A 244 20.47 -16.91 -14.67
C ARG A 244 21.45 -17.25 -13.55
N ASP A 245 22.11 -16.23 -13.00
CA ASP A 245 23.13 -16.34 -11.96
C ASP A 245 22.56 -15.98 -10.57
N SER A 246 21.23 -15.92 -10.42
CA SER A 246 20.60 -15.59 -9.15
C SER A 246 20.77 -16.72 -8.13
N GLY A 247 21.31 -16.37 -6.95
CA GLY A 247 21.67 -17.33 -5.91
C GLY A 247 20.61 -17.56 -4.83
N GLY A 248 19.42 -16.96 -4.96
CA GLY A 248 18.35 -16.99 -3.96
C GLY A 248 17.86 -15.61 -3.55
N GLN A 249 17.08 -15.56 -2.49
CA GLN A 249 16.43 -14.32 -2.02
C GLN A 249 17.21 -13.64 -0.89
N VAL A 250 16.95 -12.35 -0.71
CA VAL A 250 17.42 -11.55 0.43
C VAL A 250 16.19 -11.11 1.20
N LEU A 251 16.09 -11.37 2.50
CA LEU A 251 14.92 -10.94 3.27
C LEU A 251 14.88 -9.43 3.42
N GLY A 252 13.67 -8.88 3.52
CA GLY A 252 13.46 -7.49 3.84
C GLY A 252 12.28 -7.27 4.78
N GLU A 253 12.23 -6.07 5.34
CA GLU A 253 11.20 -5.55 6.22
C GLU A 253 10.33 -4.55 5.47
N GLY A 254 9.08 -4.42 5.87
CA GLY A 254 8.20 -3.41 5.30
C GLY A 254 6.84 -3.35 5.96
N VAL A 255 6.27 -2.16 5.98
CA VAL A 255 4.92 -1.91 6.50
C VAL A 255 4.19 -1.01 5.51
N ALA A 256 2.94 -1.30 5.20
CA ALA A 256 2.15 -0.49 4.27
C ALA A 256 0.66 -0.61 4.54
N ALA A 257 -0.09 0.41 4.16
CA ALA A 257 -1.54 0.38 4.17
C ALA A 257 -2.15 0.98 2.90
N LEU A 258 -3.33 0.50 2.53
CA LEU A 258 -4.16 0.98 1.43
C LEU A 258 -5.57 1.28 1.94
N VAL A 259 -6.22 2.28 1.36
CA VAL A 259 -7.66 2.51 1.48
C VAL A 259 -8.33 2.12 0.17
N ILE A 260 -9.32 1.23 0.25
CA ILE A 260 -10.05 0.69 -0.90
C ILE A 260 -11.54 1.00 -0.78
N LYS A 261 -12.13 1.48 -1.88
CA LYS A 261 -13.57 1.76 -2.01
C LYS A 261 -14.12 1.21 -3.34
N PRO A 262 -15.44 1.00 -3.46
CA PRO A 262 -16.08 0.92 -4.78
C PRO A 262 -15.75 2.16 -5.62
N LEU A 263 -15.50 1.97 -6.92
CA LEU A 263 -15.19 3.09 -7.81
C LEU A 263 -16.27 4.17 -7.82
N GLU A 264 -17.54 3.76 -7.87
CA GLU A 264 -18.70 4.68 -7.86
C GLU A 264 -18.71 5.54 -6.59
N THR A 265 -18.56 4.91 -5.42
CA THR A 265 -18.47 5.62 -4.14
C THR A 265 -17.26 6.57 -4.09
N ALA A 266 -16.11 6.18 -4.63
CA ALA A 266 -14.94 7.03 -4.67
C ALA A 266 -15.15 8.27 -5.56
N LEU A 267 -15.89 8.13 -6.67
CA LEU A 267 -16.26 9.25 -7.53
C LEU A 267 -17.25 10.20 -6.85
N ASP A 268 -18.28 9.64 -6.20
CA ASP A 268 -19.28 10.40 -5.45
C ASP A 268 -18.65 11.20 -4.29
N ASP A 269 -17.69 10.58 -3.61
CA ASP A 269 -16.94 11.18 -2.51
C ASP A 269 -15.89 12.22 -2.96
N ARG A 270 -15.69 12.36 -4.29
CA ARG A 270 -14.64 13.17 -4.90
C ARG A 270 -13.25 12.78 -4.39
N ASP A 271 -12.96 11.49 -4.34
CA ASP A 271 -11.64 10.99 -3.98
C ASP A 271 -10.63 11.22 -5.10
N THR A 272 -9.36 11.38 -4.72
CA THR A 272 -8.28 11.07 -5.66
C THR A 272 -8.17 9.55 -5.76
N ILE A 273 -8.44 9.02 -6.95
CA ILE A 273 -8.25 7.62 -7.25
C ILE A 273 -6.83 7.45 -7.76
N HIS A 274 -5.99 6.70 -7.03
CA HIS A 274 -4.61 6.48 -7.40
C HIS A 274 -4.44 5.35 -8.44
N ALA A 275 -5.26 4.31 -8.34
CA ALA A 275 -5.36 3.23 -9.31
C ALA A 275 -6.69 2.48 -9.16
N LEU A 276 -7.07 1.74 -10.19
CA LEU A 276 -8.19 0.80 -10.16
C LEU A 276 -7.70 -0.62 -9.95
N ILE A 277 -8.40 -1.40 -9.12
CA ILE A 277 -8.32 -2.85 -9.07
C ILE A 277 -9.40 -3.39 -10.01
N LEU A 278 -8.99 -3.83 -11.20
CA LEU A 278 -9.89 -4.38 -12.21
C LEU A 278 -10.25 -5.84 -11.94
N ALA A 279 -9.28 -6.60 -11.44
CA ALA A 279 -9.45 -8.01 -11.14
C ALA A 279 -8.60 -8.44 -9.96
N ASN A 280 -9.07 -9.49 -9.29
CA ASN A 280 -8.32 -10.18 -8.27
C ASN A 280 -8.76 -11.65 -8.22
N GLY A 281 -7.86 -12.52 -7.77
CA GLY A 281 -8.14 -13.93 -7.57
C GLY A 281 -7.07 -14.62 -6.73
N VAL A 282 -7.47 -15.74 -6.13
CA VAL A 282 -6.61 -16.61 -5.34
C VAL A 282 -6.81 -18.08 -5.72
N ASN A 283 -5.78 -18.90 -5.57
CA ASN A 283 -5.90 -20.35 -5.60
C ASN A 283 -4.86 -21.03 -4.72
N HIS A 284 -4.87 -22.37 -4.77
CA HIS A 284 -3.83 -23.20 -4.18
C HIS A 284 -3.25 -24.12 -5.26
N GLN A 285 -1.95 -24.37 -5.21
CA GLN A 285 -1.26 -25.23 -6.18
C GLN A 285 -1.65 -26.72 -6.09
N GLY A 286 -2.09 -27.16 -4.91
CA GLY A 286 -2.44 -28.56 -4.67
C GLY A 286 -1.19 -29.43 -4.55
N ALA A 287 -1.32 -30.72 -4.89
CA ALA A 287 -0.22 -31.68 -4.79
C ALA A 287 0.53 -31.93 -6.12
N SER A 288 0.09 -31.28 -7.20
CA SER A 288 0.55 -31.56 -8.58
C SER A 288 2.05 -31.32 -8.79
N SER A 289 2.64 -30.36 -8.08
CA SER A 289 4.09 -30.11 -8.13
C SER A 289 4.94 -31.18 -7.43
N GLY A 290 4.32 -32.09 -6.66
CA GLY A 290 4.99 -33.18 -5.95
C GLY A 290 5.69 -32.76 -4.65
N GLY A 291 5.43 -31.55 -4.14
CA GLY A 291 5.95 -31.09 -2.86
C GLY A 291 5.22 -29.86 -2.34
N LEU A 292 5.08 -29.75 -1.01
CA LEU A 292 4.33 -28.66 -0.36
C LEU A 292 4.87 -27.27 -0.73
N THR A 293 6.19 -27.12 -0.81
CA THR A 293 6.87 -25.86 -1.06
C THR A 293 7.37 -25.70 -2.50
N ARG A 294 7.03 -26.64 -3.39
CA ARG A 294 7.48 -26.61 -4.77
C ARG A 294 6.49 -25.81 -5.63
N PRO A 295 6.94 -24.75 -6.32
CA PRO A 295 6.06 -23.94 -7.16
C PRO A 295 5.49 -24.74 -8.34
N ASP A 296 4.35 -24.29 -8.85
CA ASP A 296 3.61 -24.96 -9.94
C ASP A 296 3.17 -23.94 -11.00
N ALA A 297 3.84 -23.96 -12.16
CA ALA A 297 3.54 -23.06 -13.27
C ALA A 297 2.12 -23.24 -13.83
N SER A 298 1.58 -24.47 -13.79
CA SER A 298 0.23 -24.75 -14.27
C SER A 298 -0.82 -24.12 -13.34
N ALA A 299 -0.64 -24.29 -12.03
CA ALA A 299 -1.53 -23.67 -11.05
C ALA A 299 -1.46 -22.14 -11.07
N GLN A 300 -0.28 -21.57 -11.31
CA GLN A 300 -0.08 -20.13 -11.48
C GLN A 300 -0.80 -19.62 -12.76
N ALA A 301 -0.65 -20.32 -13.89
CA ALA A 301 -1.36 -19.98 -15.12
C ALA A 301 -2.89 -20.09 -14.98
N ASP A 302 -3.37 -21.13 -14.30
CA ASP A 302 -4.80 -21.35 -14.06
C ASP A 302 -5.43 -20.34 -13.11
N LEU A 303 -4.65 -19.80 -12.16
CA LEU A 303 -5.06 -18.64 -11.37
C LEU A 303 -5.39 -17.45 -12.27
N VAL A 304 -4.47 -17.09 -13.17
CA VAL A 304 -4.63 -15.93 -14.07
C VAL A 304 -5.82 -16.15 -15.01
N ARG A 305 -5.89 -17.32 -15.67
CA ARG A 305 -7.00 -17.63 -16.60
C ARG A 305 -8.36 -17.56 -15.93
N ARG A 306 -8.50 -18.15 -14.73
CA ARG A 306 -9.77 -18.11 -13.99
C ARG A 306 -10.14 -16.70 -13.57
N THR A 307 -9.16 -15.93 -13.12
CA THR A 307 -9.35 -14.53 -12.72
C THR A 307 -9.83 -13.71 -13.92
N TYR A 308 -9.17 -13.84 -15.07
CA TYR A 308 -9.52 -13.06 -16.26
C TYR A 308 -10.87 -13.46 -16.83
N ARG A 309 -11.20 -14.75 -16.84
CA ARG A 309 -12.54 -15.20 -17.20
C ARG A 309 -13.62 -14.67 -16.26
N ARG A 310 -13.36 -14.63 -14.94
CA ARG A 310 -14.31 -14.10 -13.94
C ARG A 310 -14.58 -12.60 -14.13
N HIS A 311 -13.54 -11.83 -14.46
CA HIS A 311 -13.61 -10.36 -14.58
C HIS A 311 -13.76 -9.86 -16.01
N GLY A 312 -13.81 -10.75 -17.01
CA GLY A 312 -13.95 -10.38 -18.43
C GLY A 312 -12.73 -9.66 -19.01
N ILE A 313 -11.52 -9.94 -18.50
CA ILE A 313 -10.26 -9.32 -18.95
C ILE A 313 -9.62 -10.16 -20.06
N ASP A 314 -9.13 -9.51 -21.11
CA ASP A 314 -8.29 -10.15 -22.12
C ASP A 314 -6.81 -10.06 -21.68
N PRO A 315 -6.09 -11.20 -21.55
CA PRO A 315 -4.68 -11.18 -21.15
C PRO A 315 -3.77 -10.28 -21.99
N ARG A 316 -4.13 -10.03 -23.25
CA ARG A 316 -3.37 -9.15 -24.16
C ARG A 316 -3.42 -7.68 -23.76
N GLN A 317 -4.35 -7.29 -22.88
CA GLN A 317 -4.48 -5.92 -22.38
C GLN A 317 -3.42 -5.59 -21.32
N VAL A 318 -2.80 -6.60 -20.71
CA VAL A 318 -1.78 -6.41 -19.67
C VAL A 318 -0.45 -6.04 -20.31
N GLY A 319 -0.02 -4.79 -20.09
CA GLY A 319 1.24 -4.26 -20.61
C GLY A 319 2.45 -4.58 -19.72
N TYR A 320 2.23 -4.91 -18.45
CA TYR A 320 3.29 -5.17 -17.48
C TYR A 320 2.90 -6.21 -16.44
N VAL A 321 3.86 -7.01 -15.99
CA VAL A 321 3.72 -7.96 -14.90
C VAL A 321 4.74 -7.63 -13.81
N GLU A 322 4.26 -7.15 -12.67
CA GLU A 322 5.03 -7.12 -11.42
C GLU A 322 4.95 -8.51 -10.79
N ALA A 323 5.98 -9.30 -11.08
CA ALA A 323 6.06 -10.71 -10.73
C ALA A 323 6.46 -10.93 -9.27
N HIS A 324 6.25 -12.15 -8.76
CA HIS A 324 6.73 -12.48 -7.43
C HIS A 324 8.26 -12.45 -7.41
N GLY A 325 8.94 -13.06 -8.39
CA GLY A 325 10.33 -12.78 -8.77
C GLY A 325 11.28 -12.59 -7.59
N ASN A 326 11.49 -13.63 -6.80
CA ASN A 326 12.29 -13.58 -5.58
C ASN A 326 13.77 -13.91 -5.81
N GLY A 327 14.18 -14.13 -7.06
CA GLY A 327 15.56 -14.49 -7.39
C GLY A 327 15.90 -15.93 -7.05
N GLY A 328 14.91 -16.75 -6.68
CA GLY A 328 15.10 -18.16 -6.32
C GLY A 328 14.59 -19.11 -7.41
N GLY A 329 14.54 -20.42 -7.07
CA GLY A 329 14.07 -21.46 -7.99
C GLY A 329 12.60 -21.35 -8.44
N GLY A 330 11.84 -20.39 -7.90
CA GLY A 330 10.49 -20.09 -8.35
C GLY A 330 10.43 -19.29 -9.65
N ASP A 331 11.47 -18.53 -9.98
CA ASP A 331 11.44 -17.57 -11.09
C ASP A 331 11.15 -18.23 -12.44
N LEU A 332 11.72 -19.41 -12.71
CA LEU A 332 11.42 -20.18 -13.93
C LEU A 332 9.95 -20.60 -14.00
N SER A 333 9.37 -21.06 -12.88
CA SER A 333 7.95 -21.42 -12.82
C SER A 333 7.05 -20.24 -13.18
N GLU A 334 7.38 -19.03 -12.72
CA GLU A 334 6.62 -17.83 -13.05
C GLU A 334 6.69 -17.51 -14.55
N LEU A 335 7.89 -17.57 -15.14
CA LEU A 335 8.10 -17.30 -16.56
C LEU A 335 7.32 -18.29 -17.45
N LEU A 336 7.32 -19.58 -17.07
CA LEU A 336 6.52 -20.60 -17.77
C LEU A 336 5.01 -20.34 -17.63
N ALA A 337 4.55 -19.90 -16.46
CA ALA A 337 3.15 -19.53 -16.25
C ALA A 337 2.76 -18.31 -17.10
N PHE A 338 3.62 -17.28 -17.14
CA PHE A 338 3.39 -16.06 -17.91
C PHE A 338 3.37 -16.34 -19.41
N GLN A 339 4.32 -17.14 -19.90
CA GLN A 339 4.37 -17.62 -21.28
C GLN A 339 3.07 -18.33 -21.72
N ALA A 340 2.39 -18.99 -20.78
CA ALA A 340 1.18 -19.76 -21.07
C ALA A 340 -0.10 -18.92 -21.09
N VAL A 341 -0.06 -17.65 -20.65
CA VAL A 341 -1.26 -16.82 -20.47
C VAL A 341 -1.15 -15.45 -21.16
N PHE A 342 -0.01 -14.78 -21.06
CA PHE A 342 0.18 -13.44 -21.58
C PHE A 342 0.62 -13.43 -23.04
N ALA A 343 0.53 -12.26 -23.66
CA ALA A 343 1.05 -12.04 -25.00
C ALA A 343 2.57 -12.22 -25.05
N GLU A 344 3.07 -12.70 -26.19
CA GLU A 344 4.51 -12.84 -26.42
C GLU A 344 5.22 -11.50 -26.25
N GLY A 345 6.31 -11.50 -25.51
CA GLY A 345 7.09 -10.31 -25.21
C GLY A 345 6.51 -9.44 -24.10
N VAL A 346 5.59 -9.96 -23.27
CA VAL A 346 5.11 -9.25 -22.07
C VAL A 346 6.28 -8.74 -21.23
N ARG A 347 6.17 -7.51 -20.72
CA ARG A 347 7.19 -6.91 -19.86
C ARG A 347 7.02 -7.39 -18.44
N VAL A 348 8.09 -7.86 -17.84
CA VAL A 348 8.10 -8.44 -16.49
C VAL A 348 9.13 -7.70 -15.64
N GLY A 349 8.82 -7.50 -14.37
CA GLY A 349 9.83 -7.09 -13.39
C GLY A 349 9.47 -7.46 -11.97
N SER A 350 10.36 -7.15 -11.04
CA SER A 350 10.16 -7.36 -9.61
C SER A 350 10.94 -6.31 -8.83
N VAL A 351 10.29 -5.72 -7.83
CA VAL A 351 10.92 -4.74 -6.93
C VAL A 351 11.88 -5.38 -5.92
N LYS A 352 11.86 -6.71 -5.78
CA LYS A 352 12.63 -7.41 -4.74
C LYS A 352 14.14 -7.30 -4.94
N GLY A 353 14.61 -7.00 -6.15
CA GLY A 353 16.02 -6.68 -6.39
C GLY A 353 16.49 -5.37 -5.73
N ASN A 354 15.57 -4.46 -5.38
CA ASN A 354 15.88 -3.20 -4.72
C ASN A 354 15.77 -3.30 -3.19
N ILE A 355 14.67 -3.89 -2.71
CA ILE A 355 14.28 -3.85 -1.28
C ILE A 355 14.29 -5.21 -0.60
N GLY A 356 14.52 -6.29 -1.34
CA GLY A 356 14.45 -7.65 -0.84
C GLY A 356 13.04 -8.23 -0.80
N PHE A 357 12.96 -9.38 -0.16
CA PHE A 357 11.76 -10.18 0.00
C PHE A 357 11.05 -9.81 1.29
N LEU A 358 10.08 -8.90 1.16
CA LEU A 358 9.27 -8.36 2.26
C LEU A 358 8.16 -9.30 2.74
N GLU A 359 8.20 -10.57 2.33
CA GLU A 359 7.32 -11.62 2.85
C GLU A 359 5.83 -11.24 2.81
N ALA A 360 5.15 -11.17 3.96
CA ALA A 360 3.74 -10.78 4.07
C ALA A 360 3.45 -9.41 3.44
N ALA A 361 4.41 -8.47 3.52
CA ALA A 361 4.29 -7.11 2.99
C ALA A 361 4.76 -6.98 1.53
N GLY A 362 5.34 -8.02 0.94
CA GLY A 362 5.86 -7.99 -0.44
C GLY A 362 4.81 -7.63 -1.48
N GLY A 363 3.58 -8.13 -1.32
CA GLY A 363 2.46 -7.77 -2.20
C GLY A 363 2.13 -6.27 -2.17
N MET A 364 2.27 -5.62 -1.01
CA MET A 364 2.00 -4.17 -0.90
C MET A 364 3.08 -3.34 -1.57
N SER A 365 4.36 -3.73 -1.48
CA SER A 365 5.44 -2.99 -2.16
C SER A 365 5.30 -3.05 -3.68
N GLN A 366 4.83 -4.18 -4.20
CA GLN A 366 4.51 -4.37 -5.61
C GLN A 366 3.30 -3.51 -6.05
N ILE A 367 2.18 -3.53 -5.31
CA ILE A 367 1.01 -2.69 -5.60
C ILE A 367 1.40 -1.21 -5.59
N ILE A 368 2.11 -0.76 -4.56
CA ILE A 368 2.50 0.65 -4.42
C ILE A 368 3.46 1.05 -5.54
N LYS A 369 4.40 0.19 -5.96
CA LYS A 369 5.23 0.45 -7.15
C LYS A 369 4.39 0.74 -8.39
N ILE A 370 3.35 -0.06 -8.64
CA ILE A 370 2.46 0.13 -9.80
C ILE A 370 1.61 1.40 -9.67
N VAL A 371 1.06 1.66 -8.49
CA VAL A 371 0.30 2.89 -8.21
C VAL A 371 1.17 4.13 -8.47
N MET A 372 2.41 4.12 -7.99
CA MET A 372 3.35 5.21 -8.20
C MET A 372 3.82 5.30 -9.66
N ALA A 373 3.96 4.17 -10.35
CA ALA A 373 4.24 4.15 -11.79
C ALA A 373 3.13 4.81 -12.61
N ILE A 374 1.86 4.53 -12.28
CA ILE A 374 0.69 5.20 -12.88
C ILE A 374 0.76 6.71 -12.64
N ARG A 375 1.02 7.13 -11.41
CA ARG A 375 1.10 8.55 -11.04
C ARG A 375 2.20 9.30 -11.78
N HIS A 376 3.39 8.71 -11.86
CA HIS A 376 4.58 9.34 -12.45
C HIS A 376 4.78 9.03 -13.94
N GLY A 377 3.94 8.17 -14.52
CA GLY A 377 3.98 7.83 -15.94
C GLY A 377 5.17 6.97 -16.37
N VAL A 378 5.86 6.29 -15.43
CA VAL A 378 7.07 5.49 -15.71
C VAL A 378 7.11 4.24 -14.84
N VAL A 379 7.50 3.10 -15.41
CA VAL A 379 7.74 1.85 -14.68
C VAL A 379 9.25 1.68 -14.45
N PRO A 380 9.72 1.55 -13.19
CA PRO A 380 11.13 1.35 -12.90
C PRO A 380 11.68 0.00 -13.38
N ALA A 381 12.95 -0.02 -13.75
CA ALA A 381 13.71 -1.21 -14.13
C ALA A 381 13.78 -2.25 -13.00
N THR A 382 14.02 -3.51 -13.38
CA THR A 382 14.33 -4.62 -12.47
C THR A 382 15.82 -4.62 -12.17
N ARG A 383 16.19 -4.34 -10.92
CA ARG A 383 17.58 -4.33 -10.49
C ARG A 383 18.19 -5.73 -10.52
N GLY A 384 19.47 -5.81 -10.90
CA GLY A 384 20.29 -7.02 -10.78
C GLY A 384 20.20 -8.01 -11.96
N HIS A 385 19.26 -7.80 -12.89
CA HIS A 385 19.08 -8.68 -14.03
C HIS A 385 20.10 -8.41 -15.15
N ARG A 386 20.85 -9.45 -15.57
CA ARG A 386 21.85 -9.43 -16.64
C ARG A 386 21.50 -10.39 -17.77
N GLY A 387 20.85 -11.51 -17.46
CA GLY A 387 20.41 -12.45 -18.47
C GLY A 387 19.39 -13.44 -17.92
N ILE A 388 18.42 -13.80 -18.74
CA ILE A 388 17.36 -14.75 -18.36
C ILE A 388 17.91 -16.17 -18.23
N VAL A 389 17.31 -16.95 -17.32
CA VAL A 389 17.60 -18.38 -17.18
C VAL A 389 17.37 -19.14 -18.50
N GLU A 390 18.30 -20.02 -18.84
CA GLU A 390 18.18 -20.91 -20.00
C GLU A 390 17.39 -22.16 -19.59
N ASP A 391 16.28 -22.44 -20.28
CA ASP A 391 15.46 -23.62 -20.06
C ASP A 391 14.82 -24.07 -21.39
N THR A 392 14.66 -25.38 -21.59
CA THR A 392 14.14 -25.94 -22.84
C THR A 392 12.65 -25.68 -23.07
N GLU A 393 11.88 -25.43 -22.01
CA GLU A 393 10.44 -25.16 -22.07
C GLU A 393 10.13 -23.66 -22.20
N LEU A 394 11.10 -22.79 -21.84
CA LEU A 394 10.97 -21.34 -21.97
C LEU A 394 11.36 -20.90 -23.39
N ARG A 395 10.37 -20.46 -24.17
CA ARG A 395 10.58 -19.97 -25.54
C ARG A 395 11.33 -18.62 -25.51
N PRO A 396 12.35 -18.44 -26.36
CA PRO A 396 13.03 -17.15 -26.50
C PRO A 396 12.05 -16.02 -26.76
N GLY A 397 12.12 -14.95 -25.97
CA GLY A 397 11.29 -13.76 -26.15
C GLY A 397 9.85 -13.86 -25.63
N ALA A 398 9.42 -14.99 -25.08
CA ALA A 398 8.08 -15.14 -24.49
C ALA A 398 7.79 -14.09 -23.41
N CYS A 399 8.78 -13.84 -22.54
CA CYS A 399 8.79 -12.76 -21.57
C CYS A 399 10.01 -11.88 -21.80
N ARG A 400 9.91 -10.58 -21.51
CA ARG A 400 11.04 -9.66 -21.52
C ARG A 400 11.17 -8.98 -20.17
N ILE A 401 12.29 -9.22 -19.49
CA ILE A 401 12.58 -8.56 -18.21
C ILE A 401 12.89 -7.10 -18.48
N LEU A 402 12.28 -6.21 -17.69
CA LEU A 402 12.47 -4.79 -17.83
C LEU A 402 13.81 -4.38 -17.20
N THR A 403 14.80 -4.02 -18.03
CA THR A 403 16.15 -3.63 -17.59
C THR A 403 16.38 -2.12 -17.60
N GLU A 404 15.43 -1.34 -18.12
CA GLU A 404 15.46 0.11 -18.19
C GLU A 404 14.10 0.69 -17.79
N ASN A 405 14.11 1.91 -17.26
CA ASN A 405 12.86 2.61 -16.94
C ASN A 405 12.10 2.88 -18.24
N ILE A 406 10.80 2.56 -18.28
CA ILE A 406 9.97 2.70 -19.49
C ILE A 406 8.73 3.52 -19.20
N ALA A 407 8.33 4.39 -20.14
CA ALA A 407 7.12 5.16 -19.98
C ALA A 407 5.89 4.25 -19.96
N VAL A 408 4.96 4.55 -19.06
CA VAL A 408 3.67 3.84 -18.92
C VAL A 408 2.86 3.87 -20.23
N ARG A 409 2.96 4.96 -20.99
CA ARG A 409 2.31 5.12 -22.30
C ARG A 409 2.90 4.23 -23.40
N GLU A 410 4.20 3.92 -23.32
CA GLU A 410 4.82 2.97 -24.24
C GLU A 410 4.32 1.56 -23.95
N LEU A 411 4.23 1.17 -22.67
CA LEU A 411 3.69 -0.12 -22.26
C LEU A 411 2.22 -0.29 -22.66
N SER A 412 1.39 0.75 -22.48
CA SER A 412 -0.01 0.71 -22.91
C SER A 412 -0.15 0.61 -24.44
N ALA A 413 0.71 1.32 -25.19
CA ALA A 413 0.74 1.22 -26.65
C ALA A 413 1.14 -0.19 -27.13
N MET A 414 2.12 -0.83 -26.48
CA MET A 414 2.53 -2.21 -26.78
C MET A 414 1.41 -3.23 -26.54
N SER A 415 0.53 -3.01 -25.56
CA SER A 415 -0.67 -3.84 -25.32
C SER A 415 -1.91 -3.39 -26.12
N GLY A 416 -1.77 -2.39 -26.99
CA GLY A 416 -2.87 -1.83 -27.77
C GLY A 416 -3.98 -1.20 -26.93
N GLN A 417 -3.67 -0.76 -25.69
CA GLN A 417 -4.62 -0.17 -24.76
C GLN A 417 -4.39 1.33 -24.58
N ALA A 418 -5.46 2.07 -24.33
CA ALA A 418 -5.39 3.49 -23.97
C ALA A 418 -4.91 3.70 -22.53
N ALA A 419 -5.37 2.85 -21.61
CA ALA A 419 -4.97 2.85 -20.21
C ALA A 419 -3.89 1.80 -19.96
N PHE A 420 -2.87 2.16 -19.18
CA PHE A 420 -1.93 1.18 -18.68
C PHE A 420 -2.60 0.20 -17.74
N THR A 421 -2.25 -1.08 -17.91
CA THR A 421 -2.76 -2.19 -17.10
C THR A 421 -1.59 -3.08 -16.72
N ALA A 422 -1.46 -3.35 -15.42
CA ALA A 422 -0.41 -4.19 -14.87
C ALA A 422 -0.98 -5.31 -14.00
N ALA A 423 -0.40 -6.49 -14.11
CA ALA A 423 -0.66 -7.60 -13.21
C ALA A 423 0.34 -7.61 -12.05
N VAL A 424 -0.11 -7.97 -10.86
CA VAL A 424 0.72 -8.13 -9.66
C VAL A 424 0.54 -9.55 -9.13
N HIS A 425 1.66 -10.23 -8.86
CA HIS A 425 1.67 -11.64 -8.46
C HIS A 425 2.41 -11.84 -7.13
N ALA A 426 1.86 -12.73 -6.30
CA ALA A 426 2.51 -13.20 -5.10
C ALA A 426 2.17 -14.68 -4.84
N TYR A 427 3.21 -15.48 -4.56
CA TYR A 427 3.09 -16.92 -4.35
C TYR A 427 3.58 -17.27 -2.95
N GLY A 428 2.67 -17.77 -2.13
CA GLY A 428 2.97 -18.17 -0.75
C GLY A 428 3.73 -19.48 -0.73
N LEU A 429 4.69 -19.61 0.20
CA LEU A 429 5.52 -20.80 0.35
C LEU A 429 4.71 -22.11 0.48
N GLY A 430 3.54 -22.06 1.12
CA GLY A 430 2.64 -23.22 1.26
C GLY A 430 1.79 -23.54 0.03
N GLY A 431 1.88 -22.73 -1.04
CA GLY A 431 1.16 -22.95 -2.30
C GLY A 431 -0.07 -22.10 -2.53
N CYS A 432 -0.41 -21.19 -1.60
CA CYS A 432 -1.48 -20.21 -1.80
C CYS A 432 -1.00 -19.06 -2.71
N ASN A 433 -1.58 -18.95 -3.89
CA ASN A 433 -1.21 -17.95 -4.89
C ASN A 433 -2.26 -16.86 -4.95
N ALA A 434 -1.82 -15.64 -5.23
CA ALA A 434 -2.68 -14.49 -5.41
C ALA A 434 -2.26 -13.65 -6.61
N HIS A 435 -3.25 -13.05 -7.26
CA HIS A 435 -3.08 -12.27 -8.48
C HIS A 435 -4.06 -11.10 -8.48
N ILE A 436 -3.56 -9.91 -8.84
CA ILE A 436 -4.33 -8.66 -8.90
C ILE A 436 -4.01 -7.94 -10.22
N VAL A 437 -5.01 -7.31 -10.83
CA VAL A 437 -4.84 -6.44 -12.00
C VAL A 437 -5.14 -5.01 -11.61
N LEU A 438 -4.18 -4.13 -11.86
CA LEU A 438 -4.26 -2.69 -11.62
C LEU A 438 -4.32 -1.93 -12.95
N SER A 439 -5.06 -0.82 -12.98
CA SER A 439 -5.13 0.06 -14.15
C SER A 439 -5.20 1.54 -13.79
N GLU A 440 -4.88 2.41 -14.76
CA GLU A 440 -5.06 3.85 -14.64
C GLU A 440 -6.51 4.21 -14.26
N PRO A 441 -6.71 5.18 -13.37
CA PRO A 441 -8.03 5.68 -13.04
C PRO A 441 -8.63 6.53 -14.17
N PRO A 442 -9.94 6.81 -14.06
CA PRO A 442 -10.59 8.02 -14.51
C PRO A 442 -9.68 9.18 -14.87
N ARG A 443 -9.58 9.67 -16.10
CA ARG A 443 -9.12 11.07 -16.21
C ARG A 443 -10.20 11.94 -15.60
N PRO A 444 -9.92 12.68 -14.51
CA PRO A 444 -10.92 13.58 -13.96
C PRO A 444 -11.30 14.60 -15.04
N PRO A 445 -12.59 14.96 -15.16
CA PRO A 445 -12.97 16.06 -16.03
C PRO A 445 -12.22 17.33 -15.60
N ALA A 446 -11.79 18.15 -16.57
CA ALA A 446 -11.23 19.45 -16.27
C ALA A 446 -12.30 20.26 -15.50
N VAL A 447 -12.03 20.56 -14.23
CA VAL A 447 -12.91 21.43 -13.45
C VAL A 447 -12.57 22.85 -13.83
N ASP A 448 -13.50 23.57 -14.44
CA ASP A 448 -13.42 25.03 -14.57
C ASP A 448 -13.38 25.60 -13.15
N THR A 449 -12.22 26.06 -12.72
CA THR A 449 -12.11 26.85 -11.49
C THR A 449 -12.87 28.15 -11.71
N ALA A 450 -14.07 28.27 -11.14
CA ALA A 450 -14.77 29.54 -11.15
C ALA A 450 -13.85 30.61 -10.51
N PRO A 451 -13.71 31.80 -11.13
CA PRO A 451 -12.88 32.86 -10.57
C PRO A 451 -13.46 33.30 -9.21
N GLY A 452 -12.65 33.22 -8.15
CA GLY A 452 -13.04 33.60 -6.79
C GLY A 452 -11.97 33.27 -5.76
N LEU A 453 -12.10 33.83 -4.55
CA LEU A 453 -11.23 33.53 -3.43
C LEU A 453 -11.54 32.14 -2.86
N LEU A 454 -10.51 31.32 -2.66
CA LEU A 454 -10.60 29.98 -2.06
C LEU A 454 -10.12 29.99 -0.61
N PRO A 455 -10.82 29.30 0.31
CA PRO A 455 -10.42 29.23 1.71
C PRO A 455 -9.42 28.10 1.96
N ILE A 456 -8.19 28.47 2.32
CA ILE A 456 -7.19 27.53 2.84
C ILE A 456 -7.26 27.54 4.36
N LEU A 457 -7.73 26.42 4.93
CA LEU A 457 -8.00 26.28 6.35
C LEU A 457 -6.85 25.57 7.06
N LEU A 458 -6.32 26.19 8.11
CA LEU A 458 -5.29 25.62 8.98
C LEU A 458 -5.80 25.62 10.42
N SER A 459 -5.50 24.56 11.17
CA SER A 459 -5.88 24.50 12.58
C SER A 459 -4.89 23.69 13.42
N GLY A 460 -4.69 24.13 14.67
CA GLY A 460 -3.83 23.47 15.65
C GLY A 460 -4.34 23.64 17.07
N GLU A 461 -3.64 23.05 18.03
CA GLU A 461 -3.98 23.24 19.46
C GLU A 461 -3.50 24.61 19.95
N LYS A 462 -2.41 25.12 19.37
CA LYS A 462 -1.80 26.42 19.69
C LYS A 462 -1.30 27.15 18.45
N ALA A 463 -0.98 28.44 18.58
CA ALA A 463 -0.53 29.28 17.48
C ALA A 463 0.77 28.76 16.82
N GLU A 464 1.65 28.11 17.58
CA GLU A 464 2.89 27.51 17.06
C GLU A 464 2.61 26.39 16.06
N ASP A 465 1.55 25.61 16.27
CA ASP A 465 1.16 24.52 15.39
C ASP A 465 0.73 25.07 14.01
N LEU A 466 0.07 26.24 13.98
CA LEU A 466 -0.29 26.91 12.72
C LEU A 466 0.95 27.35 11.94
N ARG A 467 1.98 27.86 12.64
CA ARG A 467 3.25 28.27 11.99
C ARG A 467 3.97 27.08 11.39
N GLU A 468 4.01 25.97 12.14
CA GLU A 468 4.59 24.71 11.67
C GLU A 468 3.84 24.17 10.45
N GLN A 469 2.50 24.12 10.52
CA GLN A 469 1.67 23.70 9.39
C GLN A 469 1.88 24.59 8.17
N ALA A 470 1.96 25.91 8.34
CA ALA A 470 2.19 26.83 7.23
C ALA A 470 3.56 26.59 6.56
N GLY A 471 4.62 26.41 7.35
CA GLY A 471 5.95 26.10 6.84
C GLY A 471 6.02 24.76 6.10
N ARG A 472 5.32 23.74 6.61
CA ARG A 472 5.25 22.42 5.97
C ARG A 472 4.45 22.45 4.67
N LEU A 473 3.31 23.14 4.67
CA LEU A 473 2.50 23.30 3.47
C LEU A 473 3.26 24.05 2.37
N LEU A 474 4.06 25.06 2.74
CA LEU A 474 4.93 25.76 1.81
C LEU A 474 5.97 24.81 1.17
N GLN A 475 6.67 24.02 1.98
CA GLN A 475 7.61 23.01 1.47
C GLN A 475 6.94 21.95 0.59
N TRP A 476 5.68 21.62 0.88
CA TRP A 476 4.91 20.69 0.08
C TRP A 476 4.52 21.30 -1.28
N LEU A 477 4.07 22.57 -1.31
CA LEU A 477 3.76 23.29 -2.54
C LEU A 477 4.96 23.39 -3.48
N ASP A 478 6.17 23.56 -2.95
CA ASP A 478 7.41 23.57 -3.75
C ASP A 478 7.66 22.23 -4.48
N ARG A 479 7.17 21.12 -3.93
CA ARG A 479 7.31 19.77 -4.50
C ARG A 479 6.15 19.39 -5.43
N GLU A 480 4.95 19.92 -5.17
CA GLU A 480 3.70 19.60 -5.86
C GLU A 480 3.15 20.82 -6.61
N ALA A 481 3.98 21.42 -7.48
CA ALA A 481 3.65 22.68 -8.18
C ALA A 481 2.42 22.60 -9.12
N SER A 482 1.96 21.39 -9.46
CA SER A 482 0.80 21.17 -10.34
C SER A 482 -0.52 20.96 -9.59
N VAL A 483 -0.54 21.03 -8.27
CA VAL A 483 -1.77 20.83 -7.48
C VAL A 483 -2.80 21.92 -7.78
N SER A 484 -4.06 21.52 -7.93
CA SER A 484 -5.19 22.44 -7.98
C SER A 484 -5.40 23.11 -6.61
N LEU A 485 -5.48 24.44 -6.61
CA LEU A 485 -5.77 25.22 -5.41
C LEU A 485 -7.15 24.86 -4.82
N ALA A 486 -8.12 24.51 -5.67
CA ALA A 486 -9.44 24.06 -5.24
C ALA A 486 -9.39 22.68 -4.55
N ASP A 487 -8.56 21.76 -5.06
CA ASP A 487 -8.36 20.43 -4.44
C ASP A 487 -7.66 20.58 -3.08
N LEU A 488 -6.69 21.48 -3.00
CA LEU A 488 -6.01 21.80 -1.74
C LEU A 488 -6.98 22.41 -0.72
N ALA A 489 -7.77 23.41 -1.12
CA ALA A 489 -8.78 24.02 -0.27
C ALA A 489 -9.80 23.00 0.24
N PHE A 490 -10.33 22.18 -0.67
CA PHE A 490 -11.29 21.12 -0.34
C PHE A 490 -10.70 20.10 0.65
N THR A 491 -9.48 19.65 0.41
CA THR A 491 -8.80 18.65 1.26
C THR A 491 -8.53 19.18 2.67
N LEU A 492 -8.03 20.42 2.79
CA LEU A 492 -7.76 21.02 4.10
C LEU A 492 -9.05 21.32 4.87
N ALA A 493 -10.12 21.65 4.17
CA ALA A 493 -11.41 21.95 4.79
C ALA A 493 -12.19 20.67 5.18
N ALA A 494 -12.36 19.72 4.28
CA ALA A 494 -13.19 18.54 4.47
C ALA A 494 -12.42 17.28 4.88
N GLY A 495 -11.09 17.34 4.92
CA GLY A 495 -10.22 16.17 5.08
C GLY A 495 -9.28 16.22 6.28
N ARG A 496 -9.44 17.19 7.18
CA ARG A 496 -8.59 17.36 8.35
C ARG A 496 -9.42 17.58 9.61
N THR A 497 -8.92 17.06 10.73
CA THR A 497 -9.52 17.28 12.04
C THR A 497 -9.28 18.73 12.47
N HIS A 498 -10.35 19.52 12.60
CA HIS A 498 -10.26 20.93 12.97
C HIS A 498 -10.08 21.14 14.48
N ARG A 499 -9.02 21.86 14.87
CA ARG A 499 -8.63 22.10 16.27
C ARG A 499 -9.01 23.50 16.76
N ALA A 500 -8.68 23.82 18.01
CA ALA A 500 -9.16 25.04 18.68
C ALA A 500 -8.57 26.34 18.09
N CYS A 501 -7.29 26.35 17.75
CA CYS A 501 -6.65 27.50 17.11
C CYS A 501 -6.84 27.39 15.59
N ARG A 502 -7.62 28.31 14.99
CA ARG A 502 -8.05 28.24 13.58
C ARG A 502 -7.62 29.47 12.79
N ARG A 503 -7.21 29.26 11.55
CA ARG A 503 -6.84 30.31 10.60
C ARG A 503 -7.38 29.97 9.22
N ALA A 504 -7.98 30.96 8.56
CA ALA A 504 -8.39 30.87 7.16
C ALA A 504 -7.57 31.86 6.35
N LEU A 505 -6.97 31.39 5.25
CA LEU A 505 -6.30 32.22 4.26
C LEU A 505 -7.16 32.24 3.00
N LEU A 506 -7.63 33.42 2.61
CA LEU A 506 -8.38 33.60 1.36
C LEU A 506 -7.41 33.95 0.25
N VAL A 507 -7.37 33.12 -0.79
CA VAL A 507 -6.38 33.22 -1.85
C VAL A 507 -7.00 33.00 -3.22
N SER A 508 -6.49 33.72 -4.22
CA SER A 508 -6.90 33.61 -5.62
C SER A 508 -5.86 32.87 -6.49
N SER A 509 -4.65 32.66 -5.97
CA SER A 509 -3.55 32.01 -6.70
C SER A 509 -2.58 31.28 -5.77
N GLY A 510 -1.77 30.39 -6.35
CA GLY A 510 -0.69 29.70 -5.64
C GLY A 510 0.38 30.65 -5.09
N ASP A 511 0.73 31.71 -5.83
CA ASP A 511 1.72 32.70 -5.40
C ASP A 511 1.23 33.52 -4.19
N GLU A 512 -0.05 33.89 -4.20
CA GLU A 512 -0.68 34.57 -3.06
C GLU A 512 -0.69 33.64 -1.83
N LEU A 513 -1.02 32.37 -2.03
CA LEU A 513 -0.98 31.36 -0.97
C LEU A 513 0.43 31.21 -0.40
N ALA A 514 1.44 31.03 -1.25
CA ALA A 514 2.82 30.90 -0.81
C ALA A 514 3.27 32.10 0.03
N THR A 515 2.89 33.31 -0.40
CA THR A 515 3.19 34.56 0.34
C THR A 515 2.54 34.56 1.73
N ARG A 516 1.23 34.31 1.81
CA ARG A 516 0.49 34.29 3.09
C ARG A 516 0.98 33.19 4.03
N LEU A 517 1.28 31.99 3.52
CA LEU A 517 1.88 30.91 4.30
C LEU A 517 3.25 31.31 4.86
N CYS A 518 4.07 32.01 4.07
CA CYS A 518 5.37 32.50 4.50
C CYS A 518 5.25 33.49 5.66
N ASP A 519 4.30 34.42 5.59
CA ASP A 519 4.03 35.41 6.64
C ASP A 519 3.48 34.76 7.91
N LEU A 520 2.57 33.80 7.77
CA LEU A 520 2.04 33.01 8.88
C LEU A 520 3.14 32.20 9.56
N ALA A 521 4.00 31.52 8.80
CA ALA A 521 5.13 30.76 9.32
C ALA A 521 6.12 31.63 10.11
N ARG A 522 6.34 32.89 9.68
CA ARG A 522 7.20 33.87 10.38
C ARG A 522 6.51 34.56 11.57
N GLY A 523 5.20 34.38 11.74
CA GLY A 523 4.40 35.11 12.72
C GLY A 523 4.26 36.61 12.42
N ALA A 524 4.41 37.00 11.14
CA ALA A 524 4.39 38.39 10.68
C ALA A 524 2.99 38.88 10.26
N GLU A 525 1.99 38.00 10.19
CA GLU A 525 0.62 38.40 9.84
C GLU A 525 0.01 39.34 10.89
N ARG A 526 -0.43 40.52 10.44
CA ARG A 526 -1.44 41.30 11.17
C ARG A 526 -2.73 40.48 11.20
N LEU A 527 -3.39 40.45 12.35
CA LEU A 527 -4.74 39.88 12.50
C LEU A 527 -5.70 40.71 11.64
N GLU A 528 -5.90 40.37 10.38
CA GLU A 528 -7.06 40.85 9.63
C GLU A 528 -8.30 40.24 10.31
N ASN A 529 -9.21 41.10 10.74
CA ASN A 529 -10.38 40.71 11.53
C ASN A 529 -11.29 39.80 10.69
N ALA A 530 -12.04 38.92 11.36
CA ALA A 530 -13.05 38.05 10.76
C ALA A 530 -14.13 38.77 9.91
N GLU A 531 -14.16 40.10 9.96
CA GLU A 531 -15.04 40.96 9.17
C GLU A 531 -14.58 41.13 7.70
N ASP A 532 -13.28 40.97 7.40
CA ASP A 532 -12.74 41.05 6.01
C ASP A 532 -12.86 39.72 5.25
N ALA A 533 -13.16 38.61 5.95
CA ALA A 533 -13.24 37.26 5.37
C ALA A 533 -14.43 37.01 4.42
N GLY A 534 -15.28 38.02 4.18
CA GLY A 534 -16.45 37.92 3.30
C GLY A 534 -16.34 38.70 1.98
N VAL A 535 -15.27 39.46 1.75
CA VAL A 535 -15.14 40.30 0.56
C VAL A 535 -14.54 39.48 -0.59
N GLY A 536 -15.36 39.09 -1.57
CA GLY A 536 -14.90 38.43 -2.81
C GLY A 536 -14.95 36.89 -2.81
N THR A 537 -15.47 36.26 -1.76
CA THR A 537 -15.82 34.84 -1.71
C THR A 537 -17.32 34.64 -2.00
N ASP A 538 -17.72 33.45 -2.42
CA ASP A 538 -19.12 33.02 -2.42
C ASP A 538 -19.76 33.29 -1.03
N GLU A 539 -20.96 33.87 -0.99
CA GLU A 539 -21.67 34.25 0.24
C GLU A 539 -21.83 33.06 1.19
N ARG A 540 -22.04 31.86 0.64
CA ARG A 540 -22.14 30.61 1.40
C ARG A 540 -20.82 30.27 2.09
N VAL A 541 -19.70 30.43 1.39
CA VAL A 541 -18.35 30.17 1.93
C VAL A 541 -18.01 31.19 3.01
N GLY A 542 -18.32 32.47 2.78
CA GLY A 542 -18.11 33.53 3.77
C GLY A 542 -18.88 33.31 5.07
N ALA A 543 -20.14 32.86 4.98
CA ALA A 543 -20.94 32.50 6.15
C ALA A 543 -20.34 31.30 6.92
N ALA A 544 -19.98 30.23 6.19
CA ALA A 544 -19.36 29.05 6.78
C ALA A 544 -18.03 29.39 7.50
N LEU A 545 -17.20 30.24 6.91
CA LEU A 545 -15.94 30.68 7.53
C LEU A 545 -16.14 31.35 8.88
N LYS A 546 -17.18 32.19 9.04
CA LYS A 546 -17.47 32.85 10.33
C LYS A 546 -17.80 31.83 11.42
N HIS A 547 -18.67 30.86 11.11
CA HIS A 547 -19.01 29.78 12.05
C HIS A 547 -17.80 28.91 12.39
N TRP A 548 -17.01 28.56 11.39
CA TRP A 548 -15.80 27.76 11.62
C TRP A 548 -14.74 28.51 12.45
N LEU A 549 -14.51 29.80 12.20
CA LEU A 549 -13.60 30.61 13.02
C LEU A 549 -14.11 30.77 14.47
N ALA A 550 -15.43 30.72 14.68
CA ALA A 550 -16.04 30.71 16.01
C ALA A 550 -15.94 29.35 16.74
N GLY A 551 -15.37 28.32 16.10
CA GLY A 551 -15.14 27.01 16.70
C GLY A 551 -16.16 25.94 16.29
N GLU A 552 -17.15 26.27 15.46
CA GLU A 552 -18.18 25.31 15.04
C GLU A 552 -17.63 24.27 14.05
N THR A 553 -18.22 23.08 14.05
CA THR A 553 -17.90 22.01 13.10
C THR A 553 -18.88 22.09 11.94
N LEU A 554 -18.37 22.08 10.70
CA LEU A 554 -19.15 22.21 9.48
C LEU A 554 -18.88 21.04 8.53
N ASP A 555 -19.87 20.72 7.72
CA ASP A 555 -19.68 19.85 6.56
C ASP A 555 -19.19 20.66 5.36
N TRP A 556 -17.87 20.76 5.24
CA TRP A 556 -17.23 21.48 4.14
C TRP A 556 -17.47 20.85 2.77
N GLY A 557 -17.84 19.56 2.71
CA GLY A 557 -18.18 18.88 1.46
C GLY A 557 -19.45 19.43 0.83
N GLU A 558 -20.41 19.87 1.65
CA GLU A 558 -21.60 20.55 1.17
C GLU A 558 -21.30 22.00 0.78
N VAL A 559 -20.46 22.70 1.56
CA VAL A 559 -20.14 24.13 1.36
C VAL A 559 -19.30 24.37 0.11
N LEU A 560 -18.26 23.56 -0.12
CA LEU A 560 -17.35 23.68 -1.24
C LEU A 560 -17.85 22.88 -2.45
N THR A 561 -18.35 23.60 -3.45
CA THR A 561 -18.92 23.00 -4.68
C THR A 561 -17.86 22.54 -5.67
N ALA A 562 -16.62 23.00 -5.52
CA ALA A 562 -15.48 22.66 -6.36
C ALA A 562 -14.35 22.01 -5.56
N GLY A 563 -13.44 21.35 -6.28
CA GLY A 563 -12.32 20.63 -5.70
C GLY A 563 -12.67 19.18 -5.35
N ARG A 564 -11.62 18.38 -5.27
CA ARG A 564 -11.64 16.99 -4.81
C ARG A 564 -10.60 16.78 -3.72
N ARG A 565 -10.68 15.63 -3.03
CA ARG A 565 -9.63 15.22 -2.09
C ARG A 565 -8.34 14.99 -2.86
N THR A 566 -7.22 15.45 -2.31
CA THR A 566 -5.87 15.21 -2.85
C THR A 566 -4.91 14.83 -1.73
N ALA A 567 -3.84 14.12 -2.08
CA ALA A 567 -2.80 13.76 -1.13
C ALA A 567 -1.97 15.00 -0.78
N ILE A 568 -2.02 15.41 0.48
CA ILE A 568 -1.13 16.43 1.05
C ILE A 568 -0.26 15.80 2.14
N ASP A 569 0.81 16.47 2.53
CA ASP A 569 1.66 16.00 3.61
C ASP A 569 0.83 15.64 4.87
N PRO A 570 1.06 14.45 5.46
CA PRO A 570 0.31 14.00 6.61
C PRO A 570 0.62 14.83 7.85
N THR A 571 -0.19 14.71 8.89
CA THR A 571 0.11 15.23 10.22
C THR A 571 1.45 14.67 10.72
N PRO A 572 2.37 15.48 11.28
CA PRO A 572 3.64 14.95 11.76
C PRO A 572 3.41 14.02 12.94
N LEU A 573 4.08 12.87 12.92
CA LEU A 573 4.06 11.91 14.01
C LEU A 573 5.13 12.27 15.05
N ARG A 574 4.74 12.43 16.31
CA ARG A 574 5.59 12.73 17.46
C ARG A 574 6.11 11.44 18.09
N ARG A 575 6.95 10.74 17.33
CA ARG A 575 7.43 9.41 17.69
C ARG A 575 8.35 9.44 18.91
N ARG A 576 8.21 8.40 19.73
CA ARG A 576 9.12 8.05 20.83
C ARG A 576 9.68 6.67 20.56
N TYR A 577 10.88 6.43 21.07
CA TYR A 577 11.56 5.15 20.92
C TYR A 577 11.06 4.16 21.97
N PHE A 578 10.60 2.98 21.53
CA PHE A 578 10.08 1.89 22.36
C PHE A 578 10.80 0.57 22.05
N PRO A 579 11.94 0.29 22.71
CA PRO A 579 12.79 -0.84 22.39
C PRO A 579 12.18 -2.18 22.83
N LEU A 580 12.74 -3.27 22.27
CA LEU A 580 12.47 -4.62 22.75
C LEU A 580 12.94 -4.78 24.22
N PRO A 581 12.32 -5.67 25.01
CA PRO A 581 12.57 -5.79 26.47
C PRO A 581 14.03 -6.00 26.85
N ASN A 582 14.73 -6.82 26.08
CA ASN A 582 16.13 -7.15 26.31
C ASN A 582 17.11 -6.14 25.72
N LEU A 583 16.63 -5.15 24.97
CA LEU A 583 17.41 -3.98 24.53
C LEU A 583 17.27 -2.80 25.51
N ARG A 584 16.57 -2.97 26.64
CA ARG A 584 16.36 -1.90 27.65
C ARG A 584 17.56 -1.67 28.57
N ALA A 585 18.56 -2.55 28.54
CA ALA A 585 19.60 -2.66 29.58
C ALA A 585 21.03 -2.32 29.09
N GLU A 586 21.19 -1.59 27.98
CA GLU A 586 22.48 -1.05 27.55
C GLU A 586 22.53 0.48 27.61
#